data_AF-A0A9D1Q620-F1
#
_entry.id   AF-A0A9D1Q620-F1
#
_cell.length_a   1.000
_cell.length_b   1.000
_cell.length_c   1.000
_cell.angle_alpha   90.00
_cell.angle_beta   90.00
_cell.angle_gamma   90.00
#
_symmetry.space_group_name_H-M   'P 1'
#
loop_
_entity.id
_entity.type
_entity.pdbx_description
1 polymer ?
#
loop_
_entity_poly.entity_id
_entity_poly.type
_entity_poly.pdbx_seq_one_letter_code
_entity_poly.pdbx_strand_id
1 'polypeptide(L)'
;MLETLLSVLPIFGLVMTGFIAKRLLPSSDLWKGIEWLVYYLFFPVLLILEVSKANFSEPGLWGGLMATFIATMIIAVILFPMKRIFKIENTLFTSIFQGGVRYNSYVFLALSQSLFGSAGIVIAGVFMAYMIIVINILSISVLNVYGSNQ
;
A
#
# COMPACT_ATOMS: atom_id res chain seq x y z
N MET A 1 -8.18 4.55 -21.49
CA MET A 1 -6.91 5.23 -21.12
C MET A 1 -7.15 6.66 -20.66
N LEU A 2 -7.92 7.48 -21.39
CA LEU A 2 -8.24 8.85 -20.95
C LEU A 2 -9.07 8.86 -19.66
N GLU A 3 -10.04 7.96 -19.53
CA GLU A 3 -10.87 7.85 -18.32
C GLU A 3 -10.06 7.48 -17.08
N THR A 4 -9.16 6.50 -17.19
CA THR A 4 -8.25 6.14 -16.09
C THR A 4 -7.33 7.30 -15.70
N LEU A 5 -6.89 8.12 -16.66
CA LEU A 5 -6.06 9.29 -16.36
C LEU A 5 -6.87 10.40 -15.65
N LEU A 6 -8.13 10.59 -16.07
CA LEU A 6 -9.06 11.52 -15.42
C LEU A 6 -9.44 11.04 -14.01
N SER A 7 -9.52 9.73 -13.76
CA SER A 7 -9.76 9.14 -12.44
C SER A 7 -8.64 9.45 -11.41
N VAL A 8 -7.42 9.71 -11.86
CA VAL A 8 -6.29 10.07 -10.97
C VAL A 8 -6.28 11.55 -10.63
N LEU A 9 -6.94 12.39 -11.45
CA LEU A 9 -6.93 13.85 -11.27
C LEU A 9 -7.47 14.30 -9.90
N PRO A 10 -8.56 13.74 -9.34
CA PRO A 10 -9.00 14.07 -7.98
C PRO A 10 -7.97 13.71 -6.91
N ILE A 11 -7.20 12.64 -7.12
CA ILE A 11 -6.16 12.18 -6.20
C ILE A 11 -5.02 13.21 -6.16
N PHE A 12 -4.57 13.65 -7.34
CA PHE A 12 -3.59 14.73 -7.44
C PHE A 12 -4.12 16.03 -6.85
N GLY A 13 -5.39 16.38 -7.10
CA GLY A 13 -6.06 17.53 -6.50
C GLY A 13 -5.99 17.49 -4.97
N LEU A 14 -6.34 16.36 -4.36
CA LEU A 14 -6.28 16.17 -2.91
C LEU A 14 -4.86 16.34 -2.36
N VAL A 15 -3.85 15.75 -3.02
CA VAL A 15 -2.44 15.89 -2.62
C VAL A 15 -1.98 17.35 -2.72
N MET A 16 -2.35 18.05 -3.79
CA MET A 16 -2.03 19.46 -3.98
C MET A 16 -2.71 20.36 -2.94
N THR A 17 -3.97 20.08 -2.59
CA THR A 17 -4.66 20.77 -1.49
C THR A 17 -3.93 20.57 -0.17
N GLY A 18 -3.50 19.35 0.15
CA GLY A 18 -2.71 19.06 1.34
C GLY A 18 -1.37 19.82 1.34
N PHE A 19 -0.69 19.90 0.20
CA PHE A 19 0.55 20.65 0.04
C PHE A 19 0.36 22.15 0.24
N ILE A 20 -0.69 22.74 -0.35
CA ILE A 20 -1.03 24.15 -0.18
C ILE A 20 -1.39 24.43 1.29
N ALA A 21 -2.21 23.58 1.91
CA ALA A 21 -2.55 23.69 3.32
C ALA A 21 -1.29 23.66 4.20
N LYS A 22 -0.33 22.78 3.90
CA LYS A 22 0.97 22.73 4.61
C LYS A 22 1.77 24.02 4.51
N ARG A 23 1.69 24.72 3.38
CA ARG A 23 2.36 26.00 3.20
C ARG A 23 1.65 27.16 3.90
N LEU A 24 0.32 27.06 4.07
CA LEU A 24 -0.51 28.09 4.70
C LEU A 24 -0.60 27.96 6.23
N LEU A 25 -0.43 26.75 6.78
CA LEU A 25 -0.37 26.50 8.23
C LEU A 25 1.09 26.26 8.67
N PRO A 26 1.80 27.29 9.18
CA PRO A 26 3.26 27.26 9.37
C PRO A 26 3.76 26.52 10.62
N SER A 27 2.91 25.77 11.34
CA SER A 27 3.34 25.03 12.54
C SER A 27 3.71 23.59 12.22
N SER A 28 5.02 23.31 12.20
CA SER A 28 5.58 21.96 12.03
C SER A 28 5.01 20.94 13.02
N ASP A 29 4.67 21.38 14.23
CA ASP A 29 4.19 20.49 15.28
C ASP A 29 2.72 20.10 15.10
N LEU A 30 1.89 20.96 14.48
CA LEU A 30 0.54 20.57 14.08
C LEU A 30 0.59 19.46 13.02
N TRP A 31 1.47 19.59 12.03
CA TRP A 31 1.62 18.57 10.98
C TRP A 31 2.08 17.24 11.54
N LYS A 32 3.06 17.21 12.46
CA LYS A 32 3.46 15.99 13.16
C LYS A 32 2.30 15.37 13.94
N GLY A 33 1.48 16.18 14.62
CA GLY A 33 0.30 15.70 15.34
C GLY A 33 -0.75 15.09 14.42
N ILE A 34 -1.01 15.71 13.27
CA ILE A 34 -1.94 15.19 12.25
C ILE A 34 -1.41 13.89 11.66
N GLU A 35 -0.12 13.82 11.30
CA GLU A 35 0.51 12.61 10.77
C GLU A 35 0.41 11.46 11.78
N TRP A 36 0.64 11.75 13.07
CA TRP A 36 0.47 10.77 14.14
C TRP A 36 -0.97 10.27 14.23
N LEU A 37 -1.96 11.18 14.24
CA LEU A 37 -3.38 10.80 14.29
C LEU A 37 -3.78 9.95 13.08
N VAL A 38 -3.37 10.35 11.89
CA VAL A 38 -3.68 9.60 10.66
C VAL A 38 -3.07 8.21 10.73
N TYR A 39 -1.81 8.10 11.13
CA TYR A 39 -1.09 6.82 11.13
C TYR A 39 -1.53 5.87 12.23
N TYR A 40 -1.67 6.36 13.47
CA TYR A 40 -1.92 5.51 14.64
C TYR A 40 -3.41 5.35 14.98
N LEU A 41 -4.28 6.27 14.54
CA LEU A 41 -5.70 6.23 14.87
C LEU A 41 -6.57 6.03 13.62
N PHE A 42 -6.54 6.97 12.68
CA PHE A 42 -7.51 6.94 11.57
C PHE A 42 -7.27 5.82 10.58
N PHE A 43 -6.02 5.49 10.24
CA PHE A 43 -5.72 4.41 9.31
C PHE A 43 -6.11 3.04 9.87
N PRO A 44 -5.76 2.66 11.13
CA PRO A 44 -6.26 1.44 11.73
C PRO A 44 -7.79 1.38 11.83
N VAL A 45 -8.43 2.48 12.24
CA VAL A 45 -9.90 2.56 12.32
C VAL A 45 -10.54 2.39 10.95
N LEU A 46 -9.98 3.01 9.91
CA LEU A 46 -10.43 2.85 8.53
C LEU A 46 -10.34 1.38 8.09
N LEU A 47 -9.22 0.71 8.33
CA LEU A 47 -9.08 -0.70 7.95
C LEU A 47 -10.10 -1.59 8.66
N ILE A 48 -10.29 -1.41 9.97
CA ILE A 48 -11.29 -2.18 10.74
C ILE A 48 -12.71 -1.91 10.20
N LEU A 49 -13.04 -0.65 9.97
CA LEU A 49 -14.35 -0.23 9.47
C LEU A 49 -14.63 -0.84 8.09
N GLU A 50 -13.69 -0.74 7.15
CA GLU A 50 -13.88 -1.27 5.80
C GLU A 50 -13.93 -2.80 5.77
N VAL A 51 -13.11 -3.48 6.59
CA VAL A 51 -13.20 -4.94 6.75
C VAL A 51 -14.55 -5.35 7.35
N SER A 52 -15.08 -4.59 8.32
CA SER A 52 -16.39 -4.90 8.93
C SER A 52 -17.58 -4.74 7.98
N LYS A 53 -17.45 -3.90 6.95
CA LYS A 53 -18.47 -3.71 5.90
C LYS A 53 -18.35 -4.74 4.78
N ALA A 54 -17.25 -5.48 4.73
CA ALA A 54 -16.96 -6.38 3.62
C ALA A 54 -17.91 -7.59 3.61
N ASN A 55 -18.54 -7.81 2.46
CA ASN A 55 -19.32 -9.00 2.22
C ASN A 55 -18.45 -10.07 1.56
N PHE A 56 -17.92 -11.00 2.35
CA PHE A 56 -17.06 -12.08 1.85
C PHE A 56 -17.76 -13.09 0.93
N SER A 57 -19.09 -13.01 0.80
CA SER A 57 -19.88 -13.82 -0.13
C SER A 57 -20.08 -13.15 -1.49
N GLU A 58 -19.60 -11.91 -1.67
CA GLU A 58 -19.75 -11.17 -2.92
C GLU A 58 -18.97 -11.83 -4.07
N PRO A 59 -19.62 -12.13 -5.21
CA PRO A 59 -18.95 -12.67 -6.38
C PRO A 59 -17.86 -11.73 -6.88
N GLY A 60 -16.62 -12.20 -6.94
CA GLY A 60 -15.47 -11.44 -7.46
C GLY A 60 -14.51 -10.89 -6.41
N LEU A 61 -14.91 -10.79 -5.14
CA LEU A 61 -14.02 -10.36 -4.05
C LEU A 61 -12.78 -11.25 -3.98
N TRP A 62 -12.99 -12.56 -3.88
CA TRP A 62 -11.90 -13.55 -3.83
C TRP A 62 -11.01 -13.51 -5.07
N GLY A 63 -11.59 -13.24 -6.25
CA GLY A 63 -10.84 -13.07 -7.49
C GLY A 63 -9.90 -11.87 -7.42
N GLY A 64 -10.38 -10.72 -6.94
CA GLY A 64 -9.55 -9.52 -6.75
C GLY A 64 -8.45 -9.70 -5.71
N LEU A 65 -8.76 -10.34 -4.57
CA LEU A 65 -7.76 -10.64 -3.53
C LEU A 65 -6.68 -11.60 -4.06
N MET A 66 -7.07 -12.66 -4.78
CA MET A 66 -6.09 -13.58 -5.36
C MET A 66 -5.26 -12.93 -6.46
N ALA A 67 -5.87 -12.13 -7.34
CA ALA A 67 -5.14 -11.45 -8.41
C ALA A 67 -4.05 -10.53 -7.83
N THR A 68 -4.37 -9.76 -6.80
CA THR A 68 -3.42 -8.85 -6.17
C THR A 68 -2.35 -9.59 -5.35
N PHE A 69 -2.71 -10.66 -4.65
CA PHE A 69 -1.73 -11.54 -4.00
C PHE A 69 -0.73 -12.15 -5.00
N ILE A 70 -1.24 -12.70 -6.11
CA ILE A 70 -0.42 -13.30 -7.17
C ILE A 70 0.49 -12.25 -7.79
N ALA A 71 -0.02 -11.04 -8.08
CA ALA A 71 0.78 -9.96 -8.63
C ALA A 71 1.96 -9.59 -7.71
N THR A 72 1.73 -9.49 -6.39
CA THR A 72 2.82 -9.23 -5.44
C THR A 72 3.80 -10.39 -5.34
N MET A 73 3.33 -11.65 -5.39
CA MET A 73 4.22 -12.81 -5.40
C MET A 73 5.07 -12.87 -6.66
N ILE A 74 4.54 -12.50 -7.82
CA ILE A 74 5.31 -12.39 -9.07
C ILE A 74 6.45 -11.37 -8.89
N ILE A 75 6.15 -10.18 -8.36
CA ILE A 75 7.17 -9.16 -8.07
C ILE A 75 8.23 -9.72 -7.09
N ALA A 76 7.80 -10.35 -6.00
CA ALA A 76 8.71 -10.96 -5.03
C ALA A 76 9.64 -11.99 -5.68
N VAL A 77 9.11 -12.86 -6.54
CA VAL A 77 9.89 -13.88 -7.27
C VAL A 77 10.87 -13.23 -8.25
N ILE A 78 10.48 -12.18 -8.98
CA ILE A 78 11.33 -11.47 -9.94
C ILE A 78 12.54 -10.80 -9.26
N LEU A 79 12.41 -10.37 -8.00
CA LEU A 79 13.50 -9.72 -7.28
C LEU A 79 14.67 -10.67 -6.98
N PHE A 80 14.44 -11.97 -6.82
CA PHE A 80 15.51 -12.95 -6.58
C PHE A 80 16.50 -13.11 -7.74
N PRO A 81 16.10 -13.33 -9.01
CA PRO A 81 17.04 -13.35 -10.11
C PRO A 81 17.70 -11.98 -10.32
N MET A 82 17.00 -10.86 -10.06
CA MET A 82 17.62 -9.52 -10.12
C MET A 82 18.79 -9.39 -9.15
N LYS A 83 18.69 -9.93 -7.93
CA LYS A 83 19.82 -10.00 -6.99
C LYS A 83 21.06 -10.64 -7.63
N ARG A 84 20.87 -11.76 -8.33
CA ARG A 84 21.96 -12.53 -8.95
C ARG A 84 22.53 -11.83 -10.18
N ILE A 85 21.66 -11.27 -11.02
CA ILE A 85 22.04 -10.55 -12.26
C ILE A 85 22.87 -9.31 -11.92
N PHE A 86 22.41 -8.52 -10.95
CA PHE A 86 23.06 -7.27 -10.57
C PHE A 86 24.09 -7.43 -9.44
N LYS A 87 24.36 -8.67 -8.99
CA LYS A 87 25.31 -8.98 -7.90
C LYS A 87 25.10 -8.11 -6.65
N ILE A 88 23.83 -7.94 -6.27
CA ILE A 88 23.43 -7.07 -5.16
C ILE A 88 23.86 -7.67 -3.82
N GLU A 89 24.49 -6.86 -2.98
CA GLU A 89 24.88 -7.23 -1.61
C GLU A 89 23.66 -7.63 -0.77
N ASN A 90 23.85 -8.56 0.17
CA ASN A 90 22.75 -9.12 0.95
C ASN A 90 21.98 -8.05 1.76
N THR A 91 22.70 -7.12 2.41
CA THR A 91 22.11 -6.01 3.19
C THR A 91 21.32 -5.03 2.32
N LEU A 92 21.77 -4.80 1.09
CA LEU A 92 21.07 -3.93 0.16
C LEU A 92 19.86 -4.64 -0.45
N PHE A 93 19.96 -5.95 -0.67
CA PHE A 93 18.86 -6.77 -1.18
C PHE A 93 17.66 -6.79 -0.23
N THR A 94 17.86 -6.85 1.09
CA THR A 94 16.73 -6.81 2.04
C THR A 94 15.93 -5.51 1.91
N SER A 95 16.62 -4.38 1.73
CA SER A 95 15.98 -3.08 1.53
C SER A 95 15.27 -2.97 0.17
N ILE A 96 15.91 -3.46 -0.90
CA ILE A 96 15.28 -3.52 -2.23
C ILE A 96 14.05 -4.41 -2.21
N PHE A 97 14.13 -5.58 -1.56
CA PHE A 97 13.02 -6.51 -1.51
C PHE A 97 11.83 -5.89 -0.79
N GLN A 98 12.06 -5.32 0.40
CA GLN A 98 11.03 -4.63 1.18
C GLN A 98 10.43 -3.43 0.45
N GLY A 99 11.24 -2.68 -0.30
CA GLY A 99 10.77 -1.57 -1.13
C GLY A 99 9.96 -2.03 -2.34
N GLY A 100 10.39 -3.12 -2.98
CA GLY A 100 9.81 -3.61 -4.23
C GLY A 100 8.45 -4.29 -4.07
N VAL A 101 8.23 -5.01 -2.98
CA VAL A 101 6.93 -5.69 -2.73
C VAL A 101 5.88 -4.78 -2.09
N ARG A 102 6.26 -3.58 -1.62
CA ARG A 102 5.36 -2.61 -0.99
C ARG A 102 4.52 -1.86 -2.03
N TYR A 103 3.21 -1.81 -1.81
CA TYR A 103 2.30 -0.94 -2.54
C TYR A 103 2.04 0.36 -1.78
N ASN A 104 1.51 1.36 -2.48
CA ASN A 104 1.08 2.61 -1.87
C ASN A 104 -0.41 2.53 -1.51
N SER A 105 -0.72 2.41 -0.22
CA SER A 105 -2.09 2.30 0.32
C SER A 105 -2.97 3.50 -0.06
N TYR A 106 -2.43 4.73 -0.05
CA TYR A 106 -3.21 5.93 -0.34
C TYR A 106 -3.63 6.00 -1.81
N VAL A 107 -2.67 5.75 -2.71
CA VAL A 107 -2.94 5.71 -4.16
C VAL A 107 -3.93 4.60 -4.47
N PHE A 108 -3.75 3.43 -3.85
CA PHE A 108 -4.64 2.29 -4.05
C PHE A 108 -6.07 2.56 -3.57
N LEU A 109 -6.25 3.12 -2.37
CA LEU A 109 -7.56 3.55 -1.86
C LEU A 109 -8.24 4.55 -2.79
N ALA A 110 -7.49 5.58 -3.20
CA ALA A 110 -8.04 6.66 -4.00
C ALA A 110 -8.40 6.20 -5.42
N LEU A 111 -7.58 5.33 -6.04
CA LEU A 111 -7.90 4.66 -7.29
C LEU A 111 -9.15 3.76 -7.16
N SER A 112 -9.23 2.98 -6.09
CA SER A 112 -10.36 2.08 -5.85
C SER A 112 -11.67 2.85 -5.68
N GLN A 113 -11.64 3.94 -4.91
CA GLN A 113 -12.78 4.86 -4.79
C GLN A 113 -13.16 5.48 -6.14
N SER A 114 -12.18 5.88 -6.96
CA SER A 114 -12.48 6.50 -8.24
C SER A 114 -13.03 5.52 -9.29
N LEU A 115 -12.59 4.26 -9.27
CA LEU A 115 -12.99 3.26 -10.27
C LEU A 115 -14.26 2.50 -9.88
N PHE A 116 -14.43 2.21 -8.58
CA PHE A 116 -15.49 1.32 -8.09
C PHE A 116 -16.36 1.98 -7.00
N GLY A 117 -16.18 3.27 -6.73
CA GLY A 117 -16.96 4.00 -5.73
C GLY A 117 -16.77 3.43 -4.32
N SER A 118 -17.83 3.51 -3.52
CA SER A 118 -17.82 3.05 -2.12
C SER A 118 -17.52 1.56 -1.97
N ALA A 119 -18.00 0.72 -2.90
CA ALA A 119 -17.67 -0.71 -2.92
C ALA A 119 -16.17 -0.94 -3.13
N GLY A 120 -15.53 -0.08 -3.93
CA GLY A 120 -14.08 -0.07 -4.12
C GLY A 120 -13.28 0.17 -2.84
N ILE A 121 -13.73 1.09 -1.98
CA ILE A 121 -13.06 1.34 -0.70
C ILE A 121 -13.15 0.11 0.20
N VAL A 122 -14.30 -0.57 0.25
CA VAL A 122 -14.49 -1.77 1.07
C VAL A 122 -13.52 -2.87 0.63
N ILE A 123 -13.47 -3.16 -0.67
CA ILE A 123 -12.54 -4.14 -1.25
C ILE A 123 -11.09 -3.72 -0.99
N ALA A 124 -10.79 -2.43 -1.13
CA ALA A 124 -9.44 -1.93 -0.90
C ALA A 124 -9.01 -2.05 0.56
N GLY A 125 -9.92 -1.81 1.50
CA GLY A 125 -9.72 -2.01 2.93
C GLY A 125 -9.34 -3.44 3.27
N VAL A 126 -10.12 -4.40 2.76
CA VAL A 126 -9.82 -5.84 2.92
C VAL A 126 -8.47 -6.18 2.32
N PHE A 127 -8.19 -5.71 1.10
CA PHE A 127 -6.91 -5.93 0.44
C PHE A 127 -5.74 -5.47 1.30
N MET A 128 -5.81 -4.23 1.79
CA MET A 128 -4.73 -3.67 2.57
C MET A 128 -4.54 -4.42 3.88
N ALA A 129 -5.63 -4.79 4.56
CA ALA A 129 -5.57 -5.50 5.84
C ALA A 129 -4.78 -6.81 5.73
N TYR A 130 -5.06 -7.65 4.72
CA TYR A 130 -4.35 -8.92 4.57
C TYR A 130 -2.95 -8.73 3.97
N MET A 131 -2.78 -7.83 3.00
CA MET A 131 -1.48 -7.66 2.34
C MET A 131 -0.42 -7.03 3.23
N ILE A 132 -0.79 -6.18 4.18
CA ILE A 132 0.13 -5.67 5.20
C ILE A 132 0.78 -6.86 5.94
N ILE A 133 -0.01 -7.87 6.29
CA ILE A 133 0.51 -9.07 6.98
C ILE A 133 1.42 -9.86 6.03
N VAL A 134 0.96 -10.17 4.82
CA VAL A 134 1.74 -10.95 3.83
C VAL A 134 3.09 -10.30 3.53
N ILE A 135 3.10 -8.99 3.24
CA ILE A 135 4.31 -8.25 2.92
C ILE A 135 5.28 -8.22 4.09
N ASN A 136 4.79 -8.03 5.32
CA ASN A 136 5.65 -8.04 6.50
C ASN A 136 6.27 -9.43 6.74
N ILE A 137 5.50 -10.51 6.58
CA ILE A 137 6.03 -11.88 6.69
C ILE A 137 7.11 -12.12 5.64
N LEU A 138 6.87 -11.77 4.37
CA LEU A 138 7.87 -11.91 3.30
C LEU A 138 9.13 -11.08 3.60
N SER A 139 8.94 -9.83 4.02
CA SER A 139 9.99 -8.88 4.34
C SER A 139 10.89 -9.38 5.46
N ILE A 140 10.30 -9.86 6.55
CA ILE A 140 11.02 -10.41 7.70
C ILE A 140 11.71 -11.73 7.32
N SER A 141 11.07 -12.56 6.50
CA SER A 141 11.68 -13.82 6.03
C SER A 141 12.95 -13.56 5.22
N VAL A 142 12.90 -12.62 4.27
CA VAL A 142 14.08 -12.21 3.49
C VAL A 142 15.11 -11.52 4.37
N LEU A 143 14.69 -10.67 5.31
CA LEU A 143 15.59 -10.04 6.27
C LEU A 143 16.30 -11.07 7.16
N ASN A 144 15.63 -12.14 7.58
CA ASN A 144 16.24 -13.19 8.38
C ASN A 144 17.31 -13.96 7.58
N VAL A 145 17.01 -14.30 6.32
CA VAL A 145 17.93 -15.06 5.46
C VAL A 145 19.14 -14.24 5.01
N TYR A 146 18.96 -12.95 4.72
CA TYR A 146 20.01 -12.11 4.12
C TYR A 146 20.58 -11.04 5.07
N GLY A 147 19.93 -10.78 6.20
CA GLY A 147 20.35 -9.78 7.18
C GLY A 147 21.30 -10.32 8.26
N SER A 148 21.47 -11.65 8.38
CA SER A 148 22.26 -12.30 9.42
C SER A 148 23.79 -12.20 9.25
N ASN A 149 24.29 -11.18 8.55
CA ASN A 149 25.71 -10.84 8.47
C ASN A 149 26.04 -9.56 9.28
N GLN A 150 25.28 -9.29 10.34
CA GLN A 150 25.63 -8.30 11.37
C GLN A 150 25.86 -9.01 12.70
#